data_AF-A0A1A2JAN2-F1
#
_entry.id   AF-A0A1A2JAN2-F1
#
_cell.length_a   1.000
_cell.length_b   1.000
_cell.length_c   1.000
_cell.angle_alpha   90.00
_cell.angle_beta   90.00
_cell.angle_gamma   90.00
#
_symmetry.space_group_name_H-M   'P 1'
#
loop_
_entity.id
_entity.type
_entity.pdbx_description
1 polymer ?
#
loop_
_entity_poly.entity_id
_entity_poly.type
_entity_poly.pdbx_seq_one_letter_code
_entity_poly.pdbx_strand_id
1 'polypeptide(L)'
;MKPFDLLDRLPTDGAAGRVYGEPYQTPDGATVIPVAKPLGVFVIRNGEASWKPALDGNRIALIGVITGLLAAVIGSLAVLRQPPWPRMTITDYR
;
A
#
# COMPACT_ATOMS: atom_id res chain seq x y z
N MET A 1 50.59 1.09 0.51
CA MET A 1 49.28 0.47 0.23
C MET A 1 48.64 1.26 -0.88
N LYS A 2 48.31 0.61 -2.00
CA LYS A 2 47.81 1.32 -3.19
C LYS A 2 46.31 1.55 -2.98
N PRO A 3 45.76 2.71 -3.37
CA PRO A 3 44.31 2.98 -3.26
C PRO A 3 43.46 1.93 -3.99
N PHE A 4 44.01 1.27 -5.02
CA PHE A 4 43.36 0.19 -5.76
C PHE A 4 43.05 -1.06 -4.92
N ASP A 5 43.86 -1.39 -3.92
CA ASP A 5 43.63 -2.56 -3.03
C ASP A 5 42.35 -2.39 -2.17
N LEU A 6 41.91 -1.14 -1.99
CA LEU A 6 40.70 -0.78 -1.23
C LEU A 6 39.43 -0.95 -2.08
N LEU A 7 39.53 -0.86 -3.41
CA LEU A 7 38.39 -1.03 -4.32
C LEU A 7 38.05 -2.52 -4.50
N ASP A 8 39.05 -3.41 -4.51
CA ASP A 8 38.85 -4.87 -4.57
C ASP A 8 38.32 -5.46 -3.25
N ARG A 9 38.44 -4.70 -2.16
CA ARG A 9 37.98 -5.10 -0.81
C ARG A 9 36.61 -4.52 -0.47
N LEU A 10 36.06 -3.64 -1.30
CA LEU A 10 34.65 -3.33 -1.20
C LEU A 10 33.91 -4.65 -1.40
N PRO A 11 33.10 -5.09 -0.42
CA PRO A 11 32.12 -6.12 -0.70
C PRO A 11 31.40 -5.63 -1.95
N THR A 12 31.44 -6.42 -3.03
CA THR A 12 30.46 -6.31 -4.12
C THR A 12 29.11 -6.71 -3.56
N ASP A 13 28.66 -6.00 -2.52
CA ASP A 13 27.35 -6.14 -1.94
C ASP A 13 26.43 -5.42 -2.92
N GLY A 14 26.19 -6.10 -4.06
CA GLY A 14 25.28 -5.65 -5.10
C GLY A 14 23.85 -5.51 -4.58
N ALA A 15 23.60 -5.69 -3.28
CA ALA A 15 22.35 -5.38 -2.61
C ALA A 15 22.04 -3.87 -2.59
N ALA A 16 23.05 -2.99 -2.59
CA ALA A 16 22.82 -1.54 -2.46
C ALA A 16 22.18 -0.86 -3.70
N GLY A 17 21.97 -1.59 -4.80
CA GLY A 17 21.35 -1.06 -6.02
C GLY A 17 20.51 -2.06 -6.81
N ARG A 18 20.33 -3.29 -6.33
CA ARG A 18 19.56 -4.31 -7.04
C ARG A 18 18.06 -4.09 -6.86
N VAL A 19 17.39 -3.73 -7.95
CA VAL A 19 15.92 -3.67 -8.03
C VAL A 19 15.32 -5.07 -7.91
N TYR A 20 16.03 -6.09 -8.39
CA TYR A 20 15.63 -7.49 -8.36
C TYR A 20 16.56 -8.30 -7.43
N GLY A 21 15.96 -9.11 -6.56
CA GLY A 21 16.68 -10.08 -5.72
C GLY A 21 17.02 -11.36 -6.49
N GLU A 22 17.73 -12.27 -5.83
CA GLU A 22 18.07 -13.57 -6.40
C GLU A 22 16.79 -14.39 -6.69
N PRO A 23 16.56 -14.82 -7.93
CA PRO A 23 15.46 -15.71 -8.26
C PRO A 23 15.60 -17.05 -7.55
N TYR A 24 14.48 -17.59 -7.07
CA TYR A 24 14.43 -18.94 -6.50
C TYR A 24 13.23 -19.71 -7.03
N GLN A 25 13.31 -21.04 -7.03
CA GLN A 25 12.22 -21.91 -7.41
C GLN A 25 11.45 -22.34 -6.16
N THR A 26 10.13 -22.25 -6.19
CA THR A 26 9.29 -22.93 -5.20
C THR A 26 9.08 -24.41 -5.57
N PRO A 27 8.77 -25.29 -4.60
CA PRO A 27 8.57 -26.73 -4.83
C PRO A 27 7.48 -27.07 -5.85
N ASP A 28 6.58 -26.12 -6.11
CA ASP A 28 5.49 -26.19 -7.06
C ASP A 28 5.90 -25.81 -8.49
N GLY A 29 7.19 -25.55 -8.75
CA GLY A 29 7.73 -25.23 -10.07
C GLY A 29 7.55 -23.77 -10.51
N ALA A 30 7.20 -22.85 -9.61
CA ALA A 30 7.22 -21.43 -9.93
C ALA A 30 8.58 -20.80 -9.64
N THR A 31 8.98 -19.88 -10.53
CA THR A 31 10.14 -19.01 -10.31
C THR A 31 9.66 -17.73 -9.63
N VAL A 32 10.21 -17.42 -8.47
CA VAL A 32 9.90 -16.20 -7.73
C VAL A 32 11.10 -15.25 -7.81
N ILE A 33 10.86 -14.02 -8.26
CA ILE A 33 11.88 -12.97 -8.34
C ILE A 33 11.48 -11.84 -7.39
N PRO A 34 12.17 -11.66 -6.25
CA PRO A 34 11.92 -10.53 -5.35
C PRO A 34 12.21 -9.20 -6.01
N VAL A 35 11.41 -8.17 -5.70
CA VAL A 35 11.60 -6.81 -6.21
C VAL A 35 11.58 -5.83 -5.05
N ALA A 36 12.60 -4.98 -4.98
CA ALA A 36 12.76 -4.00 -3.92
C ALA A 36 11.91 -2.75 -4.15
N LYS A 37 11.78 -2.29 -5.39
CA LYS A 37 11.03 -1.07 -5.76
C LYS A 37 10.34 -1.22 -7.12
N PRO A 38 8.99 -1.31 -7.16
CA PRO A 38 8.07 -1.39 -6.01
C PRO A 38 8.24 -2.71 -5.24
N LEU A 39 7.87 -2.73 -3.96
CA LEU A 39 8.02 -3.92 -3.12
C LEU A 39 7.05 -5.03 -3.53
N GLY A 40 7.57 -6.21 -3.83
CA GLY A 40 6.77 -7.37 -4.21
C GLY A 40 7.60 -8.47 -4.84
N VAL A 41 6.94 -9.39 -5.55
CA VAL A 41 7.58 -10.49 -6.26
C VAL A 41 6.96 -10.70 -7.63
N PHE A 42 7.77 -11.03 -8.63
CA PHE A 42 7.27 -11.66 -9.85
C PHE A 42 7.21 -13.17 -9.64
N VAL A 43 6.09 -13.78 -10.00
CA VAL A 43 5.88 -15.24 -9.97
C VAL A 43 5.70 -15.70 -11.41
N ILE A 44 6.66 -16.48 -11.91
CA ILE A 44 6.63 -17.08 -13.24
C ILE A 44 6.22 -18.53 -13.11
N ARG A 45 5.14 -18.92 -13.78
CA ARG A 45 4.63 -20.30 -13.82
C ARG A 45 4.05 -20.59 -15.19
N ASN A 46 4.36 -21.75 -15.76
CA ASN A 46 3.82 -22.18 -17.07
C ASN A 46 4.03 -21.16 -18.21
N GLY A 47 5.15 -20.42 -18.18
CA GLY A 47 5.45 -19.38 -19.17
C GLY A 47 4.72 -18.05 -18.94
N GLU A 48 3.88 -17.93 -17.90
CA GLU A 48 3.20 -16.69 -17.54
C GLU A 48 3.89 -16.01 -16.36
N ALA A 49 4.14 -14.70 -16.47
CA ALA A 49 4.69 -13.88 -15.40
C ALA A 49 3.58 -13.04 -14.74
N SER A 50 3.41 -13.19 -13.43
CA SER A 50 2.43 -12.43 -12.63
C SER A 50 3.13 -11.59 -11.56
N TRP A 51 2.69 -10.33 -11.40
CA TRP A 51 3.17 -9.44 -10.34
C TRP A 51 2.34 -9.63 -9.07
N LYS A 52 3.00 -9.87 -7.93
CA LYS A 52 2.39 -9.96 -6.60
C LYS A 52 2.99 -8.89 -5.70
N PRO A 53 2.29 -7.77 -5.47
CA PRO A 53 2.80 -6.70 -4.63
C PRO A 53 2.78 -7.12 -3.15
N ALA A 54 3.74 -6.64 -2.36
CA ALA A 54 3.77 -6.84 -0.91
C ALA A 54 2.91 -5.78 -0.20
N LEU A 55 1.60 -5.81 -0.46
CA LEU A 55 0.63 -4.88 0.12
C LEU A 55 -0.21 -5.57 1.19
N ASP A 56 -0.46 -4.87 2.30
CA ASP A 56 -1.43 -5.28 3.32
C ASP A 56 -2.82 -4.77 2.94
N GLY A 57 -3.63 -5.65 2.33
CA GLY A 57 -5.00 -5.32 1.94
C GLY A 57 -5.92 -5.04 3.13
N ASN A 58 -5.69 -5.68 4.29
CA ASN A 58 -6.51 -5.47 5.48
C ASN A 58 -6.29 -4.07 6.06
N ARG A 59 -5.04 -3.62 6.11
CA ARG A 59 -4.72 -2.25 6.53
C ARG A 59 -5.31 -1.21 5.58
N ILE A 60 -5.28 -1.43 4.27
CA ILE A 60 -5.90 -0.53 3.29
C ILE A 60 -7.42 -0.46 3.50
N ALA A 61 -8.08 -1.61 3.66
CA ALA A 61 -9.50 -1.68 3.93
C ALA A 61 -9.87 -0.95 5.24
N LEU A 62 -9.10 -1.17 6.31
CA LEU A 62 -9.31 -0.51 7.59
C LEU A 62 -9.25 1.02 7.49
N ILE A 63 -8.29 1.57 6.74
CA ILE A 63 -8.20 3.02 6.49
C ILE A 63 -9.46 3.53 5.80
N GLY A 64 -9.95 2.81 4.79
CA GLY A 64 -11.19 3.15 4.10
C GLY A 64 -12.40 3.16 5.04
N VAL A 65 -12.54 2.13 5.89
CA VAL A 65 -13.63 2.03 6.87
C VAL A 65 -13.57 3.16 7.89
N ILE A 66 -12.40 3.46 8.46
CA ILE A 66 -12.23 4.55 9.43
C ILE A 66 -12.56 5.89 8.78
N THR A 67 -12.08 6.12 7.56
CA THR A 67 -12.36 7.36 6.82
C THR A 67 -13.86 7.52 6.57
N GLY A 68 -14.54 6.47 6.13
CA GLY A 68 -15.99 6.47 5.92
C GLY A 68 -16.78 6.68 7.21
N LEU A 69 -16.36 6.04 8.31
CA LEU A 69 -16.98 6.22 9.62
C LEU A 69 -16.83 7.66 10.12
N LEU A 70 -15.63 8.25 10.00
CA LEU A 70 -15.39 9.64 10.36
C LEU A 70 -16.26 10.59 9.51
N ALA A 71 -16.34 10.38 8.20
CA ALA A 71 -17.18 11.17 7.32
C ALA A 71 -18.67 11.05 7.71
N ALA A 72 -19.15 9.85 8.04
CA ALA A 72 -20.51 9.63 8.51
C ALA A 72 -20.78 10.35 9.83
N VAL A 73 -19.88 10.25 10.81
CA VAL A 73 -20.01 10.94 12.10
C VAL A 73 -20.04 12.46 11.93
N ILE A 74 -19.13 13.01 11.12
CA ILE A 74 -19.10 14.45 10.84
C ILE A 74 -20.37 14.88 10.12
N GLY A 75 -20.83 14.13 9.12
CA GLY A 75 -22.09 14.38 8.42
C GLY A 75 -23.29 14.38 9.36
N SER A 76 -23.40 13.39 10.23
CA SER A 76 -24.44 13.33 11.26
C SER A 76 -24.36 14.52 12.23
N LEU A 77 -23.16 14.87 12.71
CA LEU A 77 -22.96 16.03 13.58
C LEU A 77 -23.32 17.34 12.89
N ALA A 78 -23.03 17.48 11.59
CA ALA A 78 -23.40 18.66 10.82
C ALA A 78 -24.93 18.79 10.75
N VAL A 79 -25.65 17.71 10.44
CA VAL A 79 -27.11 17.67 10.45
C VAL A 79 -27.68 17.99 11.84
N LEU A 80 -27.05 17.51 12.90
CA LEU A 80 -27.51 17.80 14.27
C LEU A 80 -27.23 19.24 14.71
N ARG A 81 -26.08 19.82 14.34
CA ARG A 81 -25.68 21.18 14.75
C ARG A 81 -26.32 22.28 13.91
N GLN A 82 -26.49 22.04 12.62
CA GLN A 82 -27.09 22.99 11.67
C GLN A 82 -28.12 22.23 10.84
N PRO A 83 -29.28 21.90 11.46
CA PRO A 83 -30.32 21.17 10.75
C PRO A 83 -30.66 21.87 9.45
N PRO A 84 -30.66 21.16 8.31
CA PRO A 84 -30.86 21.76 7.00
C PRO A 84 -32.31 22.21 6.76
N TRP A 85 -33.24 21.87 7.66
CA TRP A 85 -34.63 22.25 7.51
C TRP A 85 -34.88 23.70 7.97
N PRO A 86 -35.74 24.44 7.24
CA PRO A 86 -36.14 25.80 7.61
C PRO A 86 -36.76 25.84 9.01
N ARG A 87 -36.49 26.93 9.77
CA ARG A 87 -37.15 27.17 11.06
C ARG A 87 -38.66 27.30 10.86
N MET A 88 -39.43 26.42 11.50
CA MET A 88 -40.87 26.48 11.53
C MET A 88 -41.30 27.51 12.59
N THR A 89 -41.69 28.71 12.15
CA THR A 89 -42.48 29.64 12.97
C THR A 89 -43.94 29.41 12.66
N ILE A 90 -44.68 28.80 13.60
CA ILE A 90 -46.14 28.70 13.52
C ILE A 90 -46.68 30.08 13.91
N THR A 91 -47.08 30.86 12.92
CA THR A 91 -47.88 32.06 13.17
C THR A 91 -49.32 31.61 13.33
N ASP A 92 -49.81 31.61 14.56
CA ASP A 92 -51.21 31.34 14.85
C ASP A 92 -52.05 32.48 14.24
N TYR A 93 -52.88 32.15 13.25
CA TYR A 93 -53.76 33.12 12.60
C TYR A 93 -55.08 33.11 13.35
N ARG A 94 -55.31 34.18 14.13
CA ARG A 94 -56.52 34.38 14.93
C ARG A 94 -57.51 35.28 14.21
#